data_AF-A0A951J319-F1
#
_entry.id   AF-A0A951J319-F1
#
_cell.length_a   1.000
_cell.length_b   1.000
_cell.length_c   1.000
_cell.angle_alpha   90.00
_cell.angle_beta   90.00
_cell.angle_gamma   90.00
#
_symmetry.space_group_name_H-M   'P 1'
#
loop_
_entity.id
_entity.type
_entity.pdbx_description
1 polymer ?
#
loop_
_entity_poly.entity_id
_entity_poly.type
_entity_poly.pdbx_seq_one_letter_code
_entity_poly.pdbx_strand_id
1 'polypeptide(L)'
;MILQMRTLLLLFFAVSTAAFAQQGNCRELRGCERKLCELQTQLEYAKQYGRTDKIRGLEKAIQRVQTKCGAGSVAYAQDVDQKILEKEKKVSERTFELNEAIRENQHAEKIAKRKRKLEEAKAELEAVKNAK
;
A
#
# COMPACT_ATOMS: atom_id res chain seq x y z
N MET A 1 -7.95 54.64 35.28
CA MET A 1 -8.95 53.61 34.94
C MET A 1 -9.14 53.40 33.42
N ILE A 2 -8.15 53.72 32.57
CA ILE A 2 -8.19 53.48 31.11
C ILE A 2 -7.14 52.42 30.69
N LEU A 3 -6.12 52.17 31.53
CA LEU A 3 -5.01 51.25 31.24
C LEU A 3 -5.29 49.78 31.59
N GLN A 4 -6.34 49.49 32.37
CA GLN A 4 -6.76 48.12 32.70
C GLN A 4 -7.75 47.53 31.67
N MET A 5 -8.37 48.39 30.84
CA MET A 5 -9.29 47.98 29.77
C MET A 5 -8.57 47.50 28.50
N ARG A 6 -7.30 47.89 28.33
CA ARG A 6 -6.47 47.50 27.18
C ARG A 6 -5.79 46.13 27.34
N THR A 7 -5.61 45.67 28.57
CA THR A 7 -5.09 44.32 28.85
C THR A 7 -6.16 43.24 28.74
N LEU A 8 -7.45 43.61 28.84
CA LEU A 8 -8.58 42.67 28.66
C LEU A 8 -8.99 42.45 27.19
N LEU A 9 -8.48 43.24 26.23
CA LEU A 9 -8.80 43.10 24.80
C LEU A 9 -7.75 42.29 23.99
N LEU A 10 -6.70 41.79 24.66
CA LEU A 10 -5.62 40.99 24.04
C LEU A 10 -5.61 39.52 24.51
N LEU A 11 -6.78 38.99 24.87
CA LEU A 11 -6.94 37.59 25.30
C LEU A 11 -7.97 36.81 24.47
N PHE A 12 -8.33 37.28 23.26
CA PHE A 12 -9.50 36.74 22.55
C PHE A 12 -9.30 36.32 21.08
N PHE A 13 -8.06 36.24 20.56
CA PHE A 13 -7.90 35.89 19.14
C PHE A 13 -6.64 35.07 18.83
N ALA A 14 -6.57 33.85 19.33
CA ALA A 14 -5.69 32.81 18.77
C ALA A 14 -6.11 31.39 19.17
N VAL A 15 -7.42 31.09 19.24
CA VAL A 15 -7.86 29.69 19.13
C VAL A 15 -7.99 29.40 17.63
N SER A 16 -6.85 29.32 16.95
CA SER A 16 -6.79 28.74 15.62
C SER A 16 -7.04 27.25 15.80
N THR A 17 -8.21 26.82 15.34
CA THR A 17 -8.63 25.42 15.25
C THR A 17 -7.56 24.61 14.55
N ALA A 18 -6.74 23.90 15.32
CA ALA A 18 -6.01 22.75 14.80
C ALA A 18 -7.04 21.64 14.60
N ALA A 19 -7.76 21.69 13.48
CA ALA A 19 -8.44 20.53 12.95
C ALA A 19 -7.36 19.54 12.51
N PHE A 20 -6.78 18.83 13.48
CA PHE A 20 -6.00 17.64 13.20
C PHE A 20 -6.96 16.62 12.61
N ALA A 21 -7.07 16.62 11.28
CA ALA A 21 -7.59 15.48 10.56
C ALA A 21 -6.69 14.29 10.94
N GLN A 22 -7.23 13.37 11.73
CA GLN A 22 -6.59 12.10 12.02
C GLN A 22 -6.46 11.33 10.70
N GLN A 23 -5.35 11.50 9.99
CA GLN A 23 -4.98 10.60 8.93
C GLN A 23 -4.53 9.30 9.58
N GLY A 24 -5.37 8.27 9.51
CA GLY A 24 -4.95 6.91 9.85
C GLY A 24 -3.66 6.58 9.08
N ASN A 25 -2.62 6.16 9.80
CA ASN A 25 -1.31 5.86 9.22
C ASN A 25 -1.33 4.52 8.45
N CYS A 26 -2.16 4.41 7.41
CA CYS A 26 -2.23 3.25 6.54
C CYS A 26 -0.94 3.01 5.74
N ARG A 27 0.02 3.94 5.81
CA ARG A 27 1.24 3.96 4.99
C ARG A 27 2.24 2.85 5.33
N GLU A 28 2.20 2.36 6.57
CA GLU A 28 3.06 1.27 7.04
C GLU A 28 2.47 -0.12 6.75
N LEU A 29 1.15 -0.19 6.51
CA LEU A 29 0.45 -1.42 6.15
C LEU A 29 0.74 -1.80 4.69
N ARG A 30 0.57 -3.09 4.37
CA ARG A 30 0.71 -3.61 2.99
C ARG A 30 -0.50 -4.45 2.58
N GLY A 31 -0.55 -4.80 1.30
CA GLY A 31 -1.56 -5.69 0.73
C GLY A 31 -3.00 -5.37 1.14
N CYS A 32 -3.68 -6.40 1.62
CA CYS A 32 -5.06 -6.35 2.07
C CYS A 32 -5.31 -5.40 3.24
N GLU A 33 -4.39 -5.33 4.20
CA GLU A 33 -4.52 -4.52 5.43
C GLU A 33 -4.50 -3.03 5.10
N ARG A 34 -3.56 -2.60 4.24
CA ARG A 34 -3.50 -1.22 3.76
C ARG A 34 -4.79 -0.83 3.06
N LYS A 35 -5.26 -1.70 2.17
CA LYS A 35 -6.48 -1.46 1.39
C LYS A 35 -7.71 -1.34 2.28
N LEU A 36 -7.81 -2.15 3.34
CA LEU A 36 -8.89 -2.03 4.32
C LEU A 36 -8.80 -0.72 5.10
N CYS A 37 -7.60 -0.36 5.58
CA CYS A 37 -7.37 0.90 6.29
C CYS A 37 -7.75 2.13 5.44
N GLU A 38 -7.31 2.19 4.18
CA GLU A 38 -7.65 3.29 3.27
C GLU A 38 -9.16 3.40 3.01
N LEU A 39 -9.83 2.27 2.83
CA LEU A 39 -11.29 2.25 2.64
C LEU A 39 -12.04 2.68 3.91
N GLN A 40 -11.56 2.31 5.09
CA GLN A 40 -12.12 2.73 6.38
C GLN A 40 -11.95 4.24 6.60
N THR A 41 -10.77 4.80 6.33
CA THR A 41 -10.55 6.26 6.40
C THR A 41 -11.48 7.01 5.43
N GLN A 42 -11.65 6.49 4.20
CA GLN A 42 -12.60 7.09 3.26
C GLN A 42 -14.05 6.99 3.72
N LEU A 43 -14.42 5.90 4.42
CA LEU A 43 -15.76 5.69 4.97
C LEU A 43 -16.04 6.68 6.09
N GLU A 44 -15.10 6.87 7.02
CA GLU A 44 -15.20 7.87 8.10
C GLU A 44 -15.38 9.27 7.54
N TYR A 45 -14.56 9.64 6.56
CA TYR A 45 -14.72 10.91 5.84
C TYR A 45 -16.10 11.01 5.18
N ALA A 46 -16.55 9.98 4.46
CA ALA A 46 -17.87 10.02 3.81
C ALA A 46 -19.03 10.15 4.82
N LYS A 47 -18.91 9.54 6.00
CA LYS A 47 -19.87 9.68 7.11
C LYS A 47 -19.90 11.09 7.68
N GLN A 48 -18.75 11.73 7.88
CA GLN A 48 -18.67 13.12 8.37
C GLN A 48 -19.40 14.11 7.45
N TYR A 49 -19.32 13.92 6.13
CA TYR A 49 -19.96 14.80 5.15
C TYR A 49 -21.32 14.30 4.63
N GLY A 50 -21.92 13.28 5.25
CA GLY A 50 -23.27 12.81 4.91
C GLY A 50 -23.45 12.31 3.48
N ARG A 51 -22.41 11.77 2.83
CA ARG A 51 -22.47 11.31 1.43
C ARG A 51 -22.97 9.87 1.32
N THR A 52 -24.28 9.68 1.45
CA THR A 52 -24.93 8.36 1.61
C THR A 52 -24.61 7.34 0.51
N ASP A 53 -24.53 7.77 -0.75
CA ASP A 53 -24.17 6.86 -1.86
C ASP A 53 -22.71 6.43 -1.81
N LYS A 54 -21.82 7.34 -1.41
CA LYS A 54 -20.39 7.05 -1.22
C LYS A 54 -20.18 6.08 -0.07
N ILE A 55 -20.90 6.26 1.05
CA ILE A 55 -20.89 5.36 2.20
C ILE A 55 -21.24 3.93 1.76
N ARG A 56 -22.37 3.77 1.06
CA ARG A 56 -22.84 2.45 0.58
C ARG A 56 -21.85 1.78 -0.37
N GLY A 57 -21.21 2.56 -1.24
CA GLY A 57 -20.16 2.09 -2.15
C GLY A 57 -18.92 1.60 -1.39
N LEU A 58 -18.49 2.35 -0.38
CA LEU A 58 -17.34 2.03 0.47
C LEU A 58 -17.58 0.81 1.35
N GLU A 59 -18.76 0.68 1.96
CA GLU A 59 -19.14 -0.52 2.73
C GLU A 59 -19.10 -1.79 1.88
N LYS A 60 -19.65 -1.73 0.65
CA LYS A 60 -19.54 -2.84 -0.32
C LYS A 60 -18.09 -3.13 -0.70
N ALA A 61 -17.25 -2.11 -0.83
CA ALA A 61 -15.83 -2.29 -1.14
C ALA A 61 -15.08 -2.96 0.02
N ILE A 62 -15.34 -2.54 1.25
CA ILE A 62 -14.78 -3.14 2.48
C ILE A 62 -15.18 -4.60 2.57
N GLN A 63 -16.46 -4.93 2.40
CA GLN A 63 -16.93 -6.33 2.40
C GLN A 63 -16.21 -7.16 1.34
N ARG A 64 -16.08 -6.66 0.09
CA ARG A 64 -15.34 -7.40 -0.95
C ARG A 64 -13.89 -7.65 -0.58
N VAL A 65 -13.22 -6.68 0.03
CA VAL A 65 -11.83 -6.86 0.49
C VAL A 65 -11.78 -7.85 1.65
N GLN A 66 -12.68 -7.78 2.62
CA GLN A 66 -12.77 -8.76 3.72
C GLN A 66 -13.09 -10.17 3.22
N THR A 67 -13.95 -10.34 2.21
CA THR A 67 -14.22 -11.64 1.61
C THR A 67 -12.98 -12.19 0.87
N LYS A 68 -12.28 -11.33 0.14
CA LYS A 68 -11.05 -11.73 -0.60
C LYS A 68 -9.84 -11.94 0.31
N CYS A 69 -9.74 -11.23 1.42
CA CYS A 69 -8.57 -11.24 2.28
C CYS A 69 -8.78 -11.99 3.61
N GLY A 70 -10.03 -12.25 3.98
CA GLY A 70 -10.38 -13.03 5.17
C GLY A 70 -10.25 -14.53 4.93
N ALA A 71 -10.11 -15.27 6.04
CA ALA A 71 -9.82 -16.71 6.15
C ALA A 71 -10.74 -17.70 5.37
N GLY A 72 -11.70 -17.22 4.57
CA GLY A 72 -12.63 -18.05 3.80
C GLY A 72 -12.36 -18.16 2.31
N SER A 73 -11.47 -17.36 1.72
CA SER A 73 -11.15 -17.48 0.28
C SER A 73 -9.90 -18.32 0.07
N VAL A 74 -9.99 -19.61 0.38
CA VAL A 74 -8.94 -20.62 0.09
C VAL A 74 -8.43 -20.46 -1.35
N ALA A 75 -9.32 -20.18 -2.30
CA ALA A 75 -8.99 -19.95 -3.70
C ALA A 75 -8.12 -18.70 -3.95
N TYR A 76 -8.29 -17.60 -3.20
CA TYR A 76 -7.46 -16.39 -3.36
C TYR A 76 -6.08 -16.60 -2.76
N ALA A 77 -6.00 -17.21 -1.57
CA ALA A 77 -4.74 -17.56 -0.94
C ALA A 77 -3.93 -18.50 -1.85
N GLN A 78 -4.58 -19.52 -2.44
CA GLN A 78 -3.95 -20.43 -3.40
C GLN A 78 -3.47 -19.75 -4.68
N ASP A 79 -4.28 -18.86 -5.28
CA ASP A 79 -3.88 -18.12 -6.50
C ASP A 79 -2.69 -17.18 -6.24
N VAL A 80 -2.68 -16.49 -5.09
CA VAL A 80 -1.55 -15.63 -4.69
C VAL A 80 -0.31 -16.46 -4.40
N ASP A 81 -0.44 -17.58 -3.68
CA ASP A 81 0.70 -18.46 -3.38
C ASP A 81 1.26 -19.10 -4.65
N GLN A 82 0.41 -19.52 -5.58
CA GLN A 82 0.84 -20.01 -6.89
C GLN A 82 1.60 -18.93 -7.68
N LYS A 83 1.11 -17.69 -7.70
CA LYS A 83 1.81 -16.56 -8.33
C LYS A 83 3.16 -16.30 -7.68
N ILE A 84 3.26 -16.39 -6.36
CA ILE A 84 4.55 -16.24 -5.65
C ILE A 84 5.50 -17.35 -6.10
N LEU A 85 5.06 -18.61 -6.11
CA LEU A 85 5.88 -19.75 -6.55
C LEU A 85 6.37 -19.60 -7.99
N GLU A 86 5.51 -19.17 -8.92
CA GLU A 86 5.88 -18.90 -10.31
C GLU A 86 6.94 -17.80 -10.43
N LYS A 87 6.82 -16.72 -9.65
CA LYS A 87 7.79 -15.62 -9.64
C LYS A 87 9.12 -16.03 -8.98
N GLU A 88 9.09 -16.84 -7.93
CA GLU A 88 10.30 -17.40 -7.31
C GLU A 88 11.05 -18.31 -8.27
N LYS A 89 10.33 -19.17 -9.02
CA LYS A 89 10.91 -19.97 -10.10
C LYS A 89 11.57 -19.11 -11.17
N LYS A 90 10.90 -18.03 -11.61
CA LYS A 90 11.46 -17.08 -12.59
C LYS A 90 12.75 -16.42 -12.08
N VAL A 91 12.81 -16.03 -10.81
CA VAL A 91 14.05 -15.48 -10.19
C VAL A 91 15.17 -16.52 -10.20
N SER A 92 14.86 -17.77 -9.84
CA SER A 92 15.83 -18.88 -9.87
C SER A 92 16.38 -19.10 -11.28
N GLU A 93 15.50 -19.18 -12.29
CA GLU A 93 15.89 -19.34 -13.70
C GLU A 93 16.78 -18.19 -14.19
N ARG A 94 16.44 -16.92 -13.88
CA ARG A 94 17.26 -15.77 -14.29
C ARG A 94 18.60 -15.70 -13.58
N THR A 95 18.66 -16.18 -12.33
CA THR A 95 19.91 -16.30 -11.57
C THR A 95 20.82 -17.34 -12.21
N PHE A 96 20.27 -18.51 -12.56
CA PHE A 96 21.00 -19.55 -13.27
C PHE A 96 21.53 -19.06 -14.62
N GLU A 97 20.66 -18.44 -15.43
CA GLU A 97 21.04 -17.86 -16.72
C GLU A 97 22.17 -16.83 -16.64
N LEU A 98 22.15 -15.97 -15.61
CA LEU A 98 23.21 -14.98 -15.39
C LEU A 98 24.52 -15.68 -15.02
N ASN A 99 24.47 -16.67 -14.13
CA ASN A 99 25.65 -17.42 -13.70
C ASN A 99 26.29 -18.20 -14.86
N GLU A 100 25.48 -18.81 -15.73
CA GLU A 100 26.01 -19.46 -16.95
C GLU A 100 26.70 -18.46 -17.87
N ALA A 101 26.09 -17.29 -18.10
CA ALA A 101 26.70 -16.27 -18.96
C ALA A 101 28.05 -15.76 -18.43
N ILE A 102 28.20 -15.70 -17.10
CA ILE A 102 29.47 -15.36 -16.43
C ILE A 102 30.48 -16.50 -16.61
N ARG A 103 30.08 -17.76 -16.37
CA ARG A 103 30.95 -18.94 -16.53
C ARG A 103 31.48 -19.07 -17.96
N GLU A 104 30.63 -18.85 -18.94
CA GLU A 104 30.97 -18.93 -20.36
C GLU A 104 31.73 -17.69 -20.88
N ASN A 105 32.04 -16.71 -20.02
CA ASN A 105 32.66 -15.44 -20.42
C ASN A 105 31.93 -14.76 -21.60
N GLN A 106 30.60 -14.75 -21.58
CA GLN A 106 29.81 -14.07 -22.60
C GLN A 106 30.12 -12.56 -22.60
N HIS A 107 29.92 -11.90 -23.75
CA HIS A 107 30.12 -10.46 -23.88
C HIS A 107 29.41 -9.65 -22.78
N ALA A 108 30.07 -8.59 -22.31
CA ALA A 108 29.58 -7.75 -21.22
C ALA A 108 28.13 -7.26 -21.41
N GLU A 109 27.73 -6.95 -22.65
CA GLU A 109 26.36 -6.55 -22.97
C GLU A 109 25.33 -7.66 -22.66
N LYS A 110 25.65 -8.93 -22.97
CA LYS A 110 24.78 -10.07 -22.68
C LYS A 110 24.64 -10.28 -21.18
N ILE A 111 25.74 -10.18 -20.44
CA ILE A 111 25.74 -10.27 -18.97
C ILE A 111 24.89 -9.13 -18.36
N ALA A 112 25.07 -7.90 -18.83
CA ALA A 112 24.29 -6.75 -18.38
C ALA A 112 22.79 -6.92 -18.64
N LYS A 113 22.41 -7.43 -19.81
CA LYS A 113 21.00 -7.74 -20.15
C LYS A 113 20.40 -8.79 -19.22
N ARG A 114 21.14 -9.87 -18.90
CA ARG A 114 20.68 -10.91 -17.98
C ARG A 114 20.56 -10.39 -16.54
N LYS A 115 21.50 -9.57 -16.08
CA LYS A 115 21.43 -8.90 -14.78
C LYS A 115 20.17 -8.03 -14.67
N ARG A 116 19.87 -7.22 -15.69
CA ARG A 116 18.63 -6.42 -15.74
C ARG A 116 17.37 -7.29 -15.62
N LYS A 117 17.29 -8.38 -16.38
CA LYS A 117 16.15 -9.31 -16.31
C LYS A 117 15.99 -9.98 -14.95
N LEU A 118 17.10 -10.26 -14.26
CA LEU A 118 17.07 -10.78 -12.89
C LEU A 118 16.49 -9.74 -11.93
N GLU A 119 16.92 -8.49 -12.01
CA GLU A 119 16.38 -7.41 -11.17
C GLU A 119 14.89 -7.14 -11.46
N GLU A 120 14.48 -7.18 -12.73
CA GLU A 120 13.06 -7.11 -13.11
C GLU A 120 12.25 -8.27 -12.50
N ALA A 121 12.76 -9.51 -12.53
CA ALA A 121 12.09 -10.66 -11.92
C ALA A 121 11.96 -10.54 -10.39
N LYS A 122 13.01 -10.03 -9.71
CA LYS A 122 12.96 -9.76 -8.26
C LYS A 122 11.93 -8.68 -7.92
N ALA A 123 11.88 -7.60 -8.70
CA ALA A 123 10.90 -6.54 -8.49
C ALA A 123 9.46 -7.04 -8.68
N GLU A 124 9.22 -7.89 -9.68
CA GLU A 124 7.92 -8.54 -9.87
C GLU A 124 7.53 -9.44 -8.70
N LEU A 125 8.48 -10.22 -8.15
CA LEU A 125 8.24 -11.06 -6.98
C LEU A 125 7.85 -10.23 -5.75
N GLU A 126 8.61 -9.15 -5.49
CA GLU A 126 8.33 -8.23 -4.38
C GLU A 126 6.97 -7.54 -4.54
N ALA A 127 6.59 -7.16 -5.75
CA ALA A 127 5.28 -6.56 -5.99
C ALA A 127 4.13 -7.51 -5.60
N VAL A 128 4.26 -8.81 -5.90
CA VAL A 128 3.25 -9.81 -5.52
C VAL A 128 3.25 -10.04 -4.00
N LYS A 129 4.43 -10.16 -3.36
CA LYS A 129 4.53 -10.33 -1.90
C LYS A 129 3.95 -9.15 -1.13
N ASN A 130 4.16 -7.92 -1.62
CA ASN A 130 3.61 -6.71 -1.00
C ASN A 130 2.11 -6.49 -1.29
N ALA A 131 1.53 -7.25 -2.23
CA ALA A 131 0.11 -7.21 -2.58
C ALA A 131 -0.72 -8.26 -1.83
N LYS A 132 -0.09 -9.29 -1.25
CA LYS A 132 -0.69 -10.26 -0.31
C LYS A 132 -1.08 -9.53 0.97
#